data_AF-A0A538GE61-F1
#
_entry.id   AF-A0A538GE61-F1
#
_cell.length_a   1.000
_cell.length_b   1.000
_cell.length_c   1.000
_cell.angle_alpha   90.00
_cell.angle_beta   90.00
_cell.angle_gamma   90.00
#
_symmetry.space_group_name_H-M   'P 1'
#
loop_
_entity.id
_entity.type
_entity.pdbx_description
1 polymer ?
#
loop_
_entity_poly.entity_id
_entity_poly.type
_entity_poly.pdbx_seq_one_letter_code
_entity_poly.pdbx_strand_id
1 'polypeptide(L)'
;MSPGSFVYWVQVTGGAGSNSASVAQSITTGNFSTLFGLGTGSAVYTAGCAAVSGATFTAASGNGSFTAGWNGASAGTYYVRLVLSTSAVINLKVPNPSTVHYSYSTSGVTGSTSGIDLTR
;
A
#
# COMPACT_ATOMS: atom_id res chain seq x y z
N MET A 1 11.54 19.78 4.51
CA MET A 1 11.69 18.37 4.92
C MET A 1 10.84 17.55 3.98
N SER A 2 11.41 16.55 3.32
CA SER A 2 10.65 15.61 2.50
C SER A 2 10.22 14.43 3.37
N PRO A 3 8.95 14.00 3.36
CA PRO A 3 8.54 12.82 4.12
C PRO A 3 9.31 11.59 3.62
N GLY A 4 9.91 10.81 4.54
CA GLY A 4 10.72 9.63 4.19
C GLY A 4 9.90 8.39 3.81
N SER A 5 8.62 8.36 4.15
CA SER A 5 7.68 7.28 3.78
C SER A 5 6.23 7.75 3.90
N PHE A 6 5.33 7.06 3.20
CA PHE A 6 3.88 7.16 3.35
C PHE A 6 3.33 5.85 3.89
N VAL A 7 2.20 5.91 4.60
CA VAL A 7 1.53 4.73 5.14
C VAL A 7 0.12 4.65 4.58
N TYR A 8 -0.19 3.53 3.95
CA TYR A 8 -1.51 3.21 3.46
C TYR A 8 -2.14 2.13 4.34
N TRP A 9 -3.37 2.36 4.78
CA TRP A 9 -4.13 1.41 5.59
C TRP A 9 -5.31 0.88 4.80
N VAL A 10 -5.48 -0.44 4.80
CA VAL A 10 -6.68 -1.07 4.25
C VAL A 10 -7.26 -2.07 5.24
N GLN A 11 -8.58 -2.03 5.38
CA GLN A 11 -9.35 -3.03 6.10
C GLN A 11 -9.77 -4.14 5.13
N VAL A 12 -9.51 -5.39 5.50
CA VAL A 12 -9.86 -6.57 4.71
C VAL A 12 -10.54 -7.60 5.62
N THR A 13 -11.46 -8.39 5.07
CA THR A 13 -12.05 -9.53 5.77
C THR A 13 -11.34 -10.80 5.32
N GLY A 14 -10.85 -11.58 6.26
CA GLY A 14 -10.12 -12.83 6.01
C GLY A 14 -10.76 -14.02 6.72
N GLY A 15 -10.52 -15.23 6.21
CA GLY A 15 -10.87 -16.49 6.85
C GLY A 15 -9.80 -16.96 7.84
N ALA A 16 -10.08 -18.07 8.53
CA ALA A 16 -9.02 -18.83 9.20
C ALA A 16 -8.12 -19.49 8.13
N GLY A 17 -6.81 -19.55 8.37
CA GLY A 17 -5.84 -20.07 7.42
C GLY A 17 -5.22 -19.00 6.53
N SER A 18 -4.75 -19.40 5.35
CA SER A 18 -4.02 -18.52 4.43
C SER A 18 -4.93 -17.46 3.81
N ASN A 19 -4.54 -16.19 3.91
CA ASN A 19 -5.21 -15.05 3.32
C ASN A 19 -4.22 -14.22 2.49
N SER A 20 -4.74 -13.53 1.49
CA SER A 20 -3.98 -12.58 0.70
C SER A 20 -4.82 -11.36 0.33
N ALA A 21 -4.16 -10.21 0.25
CA ALA A 21 -4.74 -8.96 -0.24
C ALA A 21 -3.75 -8.30 -1.19
N SER A 22 -4.24 -7.84 -2.34
CA SER A 22 -3.44 -7.09 -3.31
C SER A 22 -3.87 -5.64 -3.33
N VAL A 23 -2.90 -4.73 -3.18
CA VAL A 23 -3.05 -3.28 -3.25
C VAL A 23 -2.34 -2.81 -4.52
N ALA A 24 -3.11 -2.43 -5.54
CA ALA A 24 -2.57 -1.82 -6.74
C ALA A 24 -2.32 -0.32 -6.52
N GLN A 25 -1.25 0.18 -7.11
CA GLN A 25 -0.86 1.58 -7.12
C GLN A 25 -0.79 2.04 -8.57
N SER A 26 -1.46 3.14 -8.90
CA SER A 26 -1.35 3.75 -10.22
C SER A 26 -1.28 5.27 -10.14
N ILE A 27 -0.56 5.87 -11.09
CA ILE A 27 -0.51 7.32 -11.28
C ILE A 27 -1.45 7.68 -12.41
N THR A 28 -2.36 8.61 -12.17
CA THR A 28 -3.28 9.10 -13.21
C THR A 28 -2.75 10.34 -13.94
N THR A 29 -1.65 10.92 -13.43
CA THR A 29 -0.99 12.07 -14.05
C THR A 29 -0.04 11.63 -15.17
N GLY A 30 -0.35 11.98 -16.42
CA GLY A 30 0.40 11.51 -17.61
C GLY A 30 1.88 11.93 -17.71
N ASN A 31 2.37 12.85 -16.86
CA ASN A 31 3.73 13.39 -16.92
C ASN A 31 4.67 12.81 -15.84
N PHE A 32 4.21 11.84 -15.04
CA PHE A 32 5.03 11.18 -14.01
C PHE A 32 4.67 9.70 -13.91
N SER A 33 5.68 8.84 -13.87
CA SER A 33 5.49 7.38 -13.83
C SER A 33 6.23 6.70 -12.67
N THR A 34 6.87 7.48 -11.79
CA THR A 34 7.63 6.91 -10.67
C THR A 34 6.69 6.49 -9.55
N LEU A 35 6.55 5.19 -9.37
CA LEU A 35 5.76 4.57 -8.33
C LEU A 35 6.57 4.44 -7.03
N PHE A 36 5.92 4.60 -5.87
CA PHE A 36 6.57 4.36 -4.59
C PHE A 36 6.93 2.89 -4.44
N GLY A 37 8.07 2.59 -3.83
CA GLY A 37 8.48 1.22 -3.53
C GLY A 37 7.96 0.76 -2.17
N LEU A 38 8.04 -0.55 -1.92
CA LEU A 38 7.73 -1.10 -0.58
C LEU A 38 8.79 -0.63 0.43
N GLY A 39 8.34 0.02 1.49
CA GLY A 39 9.16 0.42 2.64
C GLY A 39 9.23 -0.66 3.72
N THR A 40 10.05 -0.42 4.73
CA THR A 40 10.16 -1.30 5.91
C THR A 40 9.05 -0.99 6.92
N GLY A 41 8.59 -2.02 7.64
CA GLY A 41 7.59 -1.88 8.71
C GLY A 41 6.13 -2.09 8.29
N SER A 42 5.87 -2.62 7.08
CA SER A 42 4.54 -3.12 6.70
C SER A 42 4.14 -4.28 7.61
N ALA A 43 2.87 -4.32 8.01
CA ALA A 43 2.35 -5.31 8.95
C ALA A 43 0.85 -5.53 8.75
N VAL A 44 0.35 -6.71 9.15
CA VAL A 44 -1.09 -6.99 9.22
C VAL A 44 -1.48 -7.04 10.68
N TYR A 45 -2.60 -6.41 11.03
CA TYR A 45 -3.14 -6.39 12.38
C TYR A 45 -4.52 -7.04 12.40
N THR A 46 -4.88 -7.68 13.51
CA THR A 46 -6.25 -8.13 13.76
C THR A 46 -7.11 -6.98 14.27
N ALA A 47 -8.42 -7.18 14.36
CA ALA A 47 -9.33 -6.22 15.00
C ALA A 47 -8.99 -5.90 16.47
N GLY A 48 -8.23 -6.75 17.15
CA GLY A 48 -7.70 -6.50 18.49
C GLY A 48 -6.38 -5.73 18.51
N CYS A 49 -5.99 -5.10 17.40
CA CYS A 49 -4.70 -4.40 17.22
C CYS A 49 -3.45 -5.28 17.41
N ALA A 50 -3.60 -6.61 17.40
CA ALA A 50 -2.48 -7.53 17.49
C ALA A 50 -1.85 -7.74 16.11
N ALA A 51 -0.52 -7.65 16.01
CA ALA A 51 0.18 -7.93 14.77
C ALA A 51 0.11 -9.43 14.44
N VAL A 52 -0.24 -9.75 13.19
CA VAL A 52 -0.22 -11.12 12.68
C VAL A 52 1.23 -11.48 12.34
N SER A 53 1.81 -12.38 13.15
CA SER A 53 3.15 -12.89 12.93
C SER A 53 3.26 -13.66 11.60
N GLY A 54 4.37 -13.48 10.89
CA GLY A 54 4.63 -14.16 9.62
C GLY A 54 3.89 -13.57 8.43
N ALA A 55 3.29 -12.38 8.56
CA ALA A 55 2.78 -11.65 7.41
C ALA A 55 3.91 -11.32 6.43
N THR A 56 3.67 -11.53 5.15
CA THR A 56 4.60 -11.27 4.06
C THR A 56 4.09 -10.13 3.20
N PHE A 57 5.02 -9.35 2.67
CA PHE A 57 4.72 -8.24 1.77
C PHE A 57 5.67 -8.31 0.58
N THR A 58 5.10 -8.36 -0.62
CA THR A 58 5.88 -8.37 -1.85
C THR A 58 5.40 -7.26 -2.78
N ALA A 59 6.33 -6.65 -3.51
CA ALA A 59 6.01 -5.72 -4.58
C ALA A 59 6.15 -6.44 -5.93
N ALA A 60 5.19 -6.23 -6.83
CA ALA A 60 5.30 -6.65 -8.21
C ALA A 60 6.43 -5.87 -8.92
N SER A 61 6.91 -6.39 -10.05
CA SER A 61 7.88 -5.67 -10.88
C SER A 61 7.36 -4.27 -11.22
N GLY A 62 8.19 -3.26 -10.98
CA GLY A 62 7.83 -1.85 -11.19
C GLY A 62 6.93 -1.22 -10.11
N ASN A 63 6.66 -1.89 -8.99
CA ASN A 63 5.87 -1.36 -7.85
C ASN A 63 4.42 -0.94 -8.19
N GLY A 64 3.84 -1.47 -9.26
CA GLY A 64 2.43 -1.23 -9.63
C GLY A 64 1.42 -1.97 -8.76
N SER A 65 1.86 -2.98 -8.01
CA SER A 65 1.02 -3.71 -7.08
C SER A 65 1.83 -4.27 -5.92
N PHE A 66 1.20 -4.35 -4.76
CA PHE A 66 1.73 -4.92 -3.53
C PHE A 66 0.83 -6.05 -3.07
N THR A 67 1.40 -7.17 -2.68
CA THR A 67 0.65 -8.31 -2.14
C THR A 67 1.03 -8.51 -0.69
N ALA A 68 0.03 -8.43 0.18
CA ALA A 68 0.13 -8.83 1.58
C ALA A 68 -0.40 -10.25 1.73
N GLY A 69 0.40 -11.16 2.28
CA GLY A 69 -0.01 -12.51 2.64
C GLY A 69 0.05 -12.71 4.15
N TRP A 70 -0.93 -13.37 4.75
CA TRP A 70 -0.88 -13.69 6.19
C TRP A 70 -1.70 -14.94 6.50
N ASN A 71 -1.45 -15.53 7.66
CA ASN A 71 -2.23 -16.66 8.16
C ASN A 71 -3.13 -16.19 9.32
N GLY A 72 -4.44 -16.29 9.14
CA GLY A 72 -5.43 -15.89 10.14
C GLY A 72 -5.71 -17.02 11.11
N ALA A 73 -5.59 -16.77 12.42
CA ALA A 73 -5.97 -17.76 13.43
C ALA A 73 -7.49 -18.04 13.43
N SER A 74 -8.30 -17.04 13.05
CA SER A 74 -9.75 -17.12 12.94
C SER A 74 -10.25 -16.27 11.79
N ALA A 75 -11.48 -16.52 11.33
CA ALA A 75 -12.13 -15.61 10.41
C ALA A 75 -12.45 -14.27 11.09
N GLY A 76 -12.28 -13.16 10.38
CA GLY A 76 -12.54 -11.84 10.94
C GLY A 76 -11.97 -10.69 10.11
N THR A 77 -11.94 -9.51 10.72
CA THR A 77 -11.39 -8.29 10.13
C THR A 77 -9.90 -8.16 10.43
N TYR A 78 -9.16 -7.83 9.39
CA TYR A 78 -7.73 -7.56 9.41
C TYR A 78 -7.45 -6.17 8.85
N TYR A 79 -6.42 -5.53 9.37
CA TYR A 79 -5.95 -4.21 8.95
C TYR A 79 -4.54 -4.35 8.39
N VAL A 80 -4.40 -4.13 7.09
CA VAL A 80 -3.11 -4.18 6.41
C VAL A 80 -2.52 -2.78 6.41
N ARG A 81 -1.36 -2.64 7.07
CA ARG A 81 -0.51 -1.46 7.02
C ARG A 81 0.55 -1.66 5.96
N LEU A 82 0.48 -0.88 4.89
CA LEU A 82 1.47 -0.85 3.83
C LEU A 82 2.32 0.42 3.96
N VAL A 83 3.62 0.25 4.19
CA VAL A 83 4.58 1.36 4.19
C VAL A 83 5.17 1.49 2.81
N LEU A 84 5.10 2.70 2.25
CA LEU A 84 5.60 3.06 0.93
C LEU A 84 6.78 4.01 1.07
N SER A 85 7.94 3.62 0.53
CA SER A 85 9.15 4.43 0.59
C SER A 85 9.12 5.55 -0.45
N THR A 86 9.44 6.78 -0.04
CA THR A 86 9.61 7.92 -0.94
C THR A 86 10.99 7.98 -1.59
N SER A 87 11.91 7.07 -1.24
CA SER A 87 13.27 7.04 -1.78
C SER A 87 13.33 7.08 -3.31
N ALA A 88 12.35 6.46 -3.99
CA ALA A 88 12.27 6.43 -5.45
C ALA A 88 11.99 7.81 -6.08
N VAL A 89 11.40 8.75 -5.35
CA VAL A 89 11.03 10.08 -5.85
C VAL A 89 11.95 11.20 -5.36
N ILE A 90 12.90 10.90 -4.47
CA ILE A 90 13.89 11.86 -4.00
C ILE A 90 14.80 12.27 -5.18
N ASN A 91 15.03 13.57 -5.33
CA ASN A 91 15.84 14.19 -6.41
C ASN A 91 15.32 14.01 -7.84
N LEU A 92 14.07 13.59 -8.03
CA LEU A 92 13.46 13.59 -9.36
C LEU A 92 13.00 15.00 -9.77
N LYS A 93 13.03 15.26 -11.08
CA LYS A 93 12.53 16.51 -11.67
C LYS A 93 11.07 16.70 -11.27
N VAL A 94 10.74 17.87 -10.74
CA VAL A 94 9.38 18.24 -10.35
C VAL A 94 8.46 18.05 -11.55
N PRO A 95 7.39 17.25 -11.43
CA PRO A 95 6.38 17.10 -12.47
C PRO A 95 5.72 18.44 -12.79
N ASN A 96 5.32 18.63 -14.05
CA ASN A 96 4.49 19.76 -14.45
C ASN A 96 3.20 19.20 -15.07
N PRO A 97 2.02 19.31 -14.42
CA PRO A 97 1.71 20.06 -13.20
C PRO A 97 2.39 19.52 -11.93
N SER A 98 2.60 20.36 -10.92
CA SER A 98 3.30 20.01 -9.67
C SER A 98 2.54 19.10 -8.72
N THR A 99 1.35 18.64 -9.14
CA THR A 99 0.52 17.71 -8.38
C THR A 99 0.49 16.37 -9.10
N VAL A 100 0.90 15.32 -8.38
CA VAL A 100 0.80 13.95 -8.87
C VAL A 100 -0.27 13.23 -8.06
N HIS A 101 -1.26 12.68 -8.76
CA HIS A 101 -2.32 11.91 -8.14
C HIS A 101 -1.96 10.43 -8.16
N TYR A 102 -1.83 9.84 -6.97
CA TYR A 102 -1.65 8.40 -6.78
C TYR A 102 -2.99 7.80 -6.35
N SER A 103 -3.44 6.78 -7.08
CA SER A 103 -4.62 6.00 -6.71
C SER A 103 -4.19 4.63 -6.21
N TYR A 104 -4.75 4.22 -5.07
CA TYR A 104 -4.58 2.90 -4.51
C TYR A 104 -5.92 2.17 -4.50
N SER A 105 -5.93 0.94 -5.01
CA SER A 105 -7.13 0.10 -5.04
C SER A 105 -6.80 -1.29 -4.51
N THR A 106 -7.65 -1.83 -3.65
CA THR A 106 -7.45 -3.17 -3.08
C THR A 106 -8.38 -4.18 -3.75
N SER A 107 -7.83 -5.25 -4.33
CA SER A 107 -8.65 -6.31 -4.93
C SER A 107 -9.31 -7.16 -3.84
N GLY A 108 -10.62 -7.38 -3.92
CA GLY A 108 -11.37 -8.22 -2.97
C GLY A 108 -12.06 -7.46 -1.84
N VAL A 109 -11.94 -6.14 -1.78
CA VAL A 109 -12.76 -5.28 -0.90
C VAL A 109 -13.48 -4.25 -1.75
N THR A 110 -14.75 -4.51 -2.05
CA THR A 110 -15.63 -3.58 -2.77
C THR A 110 -15.67 -2.24 -2.01
N GLY A 111 -15.13 -1.17 -2.60
CA GLY A 111 -15.15 0.18 -2.02
C GLY A 111 -13.86 0.67 -1.35
N SER A 112 -12.77 -0.10 -1.32
CA SER A 112 -11.48 0.32 -0.73
C SER A 112 -10.54 1.04 -1.71
N THR A 113 -11.08 1.92 -2.56
CA THR A 113 -10.26 2.82 -3.37
C THR A 113 -10.00 4.08 -2.57
N SER A 114 -8.73 4.33 -2.27
CA SER A 114 -8.28 5.52 -1.56
C SER A 114 -7.21 6.22 -2.41
N GLY A 115 -7.41 7.50 -2.69
CA GLY A 115 -6.46 8.34 -3.42
C GLY A 115 -5.57 9.13 -2.47
N ILE A 116 -4.32 9.36 -2.88
CA ILE A 116 -3.40 10.31 -2.24
C ILE A 116 -3.00 11.34 -3.28
N ASP A 117 -3.30 12.61 -2.99
CA ASP A 117 -2.80 13.75 -3.75
C ASP A 117 -1.47 14.22 -3.16
N LEU A 118 -0.41 14.19 -3.97
CA LEU A 118 0.88 14.76 -3.58
C LEU A 118 1.04 16.12 -4.26
N THR A 119 0.96 17.19 -3.46
CA THR A 119 1.21 18.57 -3.88
C THR A 119 2.56 19.05 -3.35
N ARG A 120 3.33 19.75 -4.18
CA ARG A 120 4.52 20.49 -3.74
C ARG A 120 4.14 21.72 -2.91
#